data_AF-A0A7C5CQA0-F1
#
_entry.id   AF-A0A7C5CQA0-F1
#
_cell.length_a   1.000
_cell.length_b   1.000
_cell.length_c   1.000
_cell.angle_alpha   90.00
_cell.angle_beta   90.00
_cell.angle_gamma   90.00
#
_symmetry.space_group_name_H-M   'P 1'
#
loop_
_entity.id
_entity.type
_entity.pdbx_description
1 polymer ?
#
loop_
_entity_poly.entity_id
_entity_poly.type
_entity_poly.pdbx_seq_one_letter_code
_entity_poly.pdbx_strand_id
1 'polypeptide(L)'
;MIYLLFRRLRLPLLVLVIVYAISVLGFVLIPGQDNEGNVWRMSFFHAFYFVSFMGSTIGFGEIPYEFTDQQRFWALFAIYGTVIAWLYGIGTTLNVLGDPVFKRLMTENSFARRVKR
;
A
#
# COMPACT_ATOMS: atom_id res chain seq x y z
N MET A 1 -20.33 -13.34 -7.92
CA MET A 1 -20.29 -11.92 -7.49
C MET A 1 -18.98 -11.55 -6.82
N ILE A 2 -18.61 -12.21 -5.71
CA ILE A 2 -17.34 -11.97 -4.99
C ILE A 2 -16.10 -12.06 -5.92
N TYR A 3 -16.07 -13.03 -6.85
CA TYR A 3 -15.00 -13.16 -7.85
C TYR A 3 -14.86 -11.94 -8.77
N LEU A 4 -15.97 -11.31 -9.17
CA LEU A 4 -15.95 -10.14 -10.05
C LEU A 4 -15.42 -8.90 -9.33
N LEU A 5 -15.78 -8.75 -8.06
CA LEU A 5 -15.26 -7.71 -7.16
C LEU A 5 -13.74 -7.87 -6.96
N PHE A 6 -13.29 -9.06 -6.57
CA PHE A 6 -11.85 -9.33 -6.41
C PHE A 6 -11.09 -9.12 -7.70
N ARG A 7 -11.63 -9.50 -8.87
CA ARG A 7 -10.97 -9.26 -10.17
C ARG A 7 -10.77 -7.76 -10.45
N ARG A 8 -11.72 -6.90 -10.10
CA ARG A 8 -11.59 -5.44 -10.23
C ARG A 8 -10.61 -4.84 -9.23
N LEU A 9 -10.52 -5.41 -8.02
CA LEU A 9 -9.59 -4.97 -6.97
C LEU A 9 -8.17 -5.53 -7.12
N ARG A 10 -7.93 -6.50 -8.03
CA ARG A 10 -6.58 -7.08 -8.24
C ARG A 10 -5.54 -6.03 -8.62
N LEU A 11 -5.89 -5.14 -9.56
CA LEU A 11 -4.98 -4.08 -10.02
C LEU A 11 -4.60 -3.11 -8.89
N PRO A 12 -5.54 -2.48 -8.16
CA PRO A 12 -5.17 -1.58 -7.06
C PRO A 12 -4.39 -2.27 -5.95
N LEU A 13 -4.75 -3.52 -5.59
CA LEU A 13 -4.00 -4.28 -4.59
C LEU A 13 -2.58 -4.61 -5.07
N LEU A 14 -2.41 -4.98 -6.33
CA LEU A 14 -1.10 -5.28 -6.91
C LEU A 14 -0.21 -4.03 -6.97
N VAL A 15 -0.77 -2.87 -7.31
CA VAL A 15 -0.04 -1.59 -7.26
C VAL A 15 0.46 -1.30 -5.85
N LEU A 16 -0.40 -1.45 -4.83
CA LEU A 16 0.01 -1.28 -3.43
C LEU A 16 1.15 -2.24 -3.05
N VAL A 17 1.02 -3.53 -3.38
CA VAL A 17 2.05 -4.54 -3.07
C VAL A 17 3.38 -4.20 -3.74
N ILE A 18 3.37 -3.82 -5.02
CA ILE A 18 4.59 -3.47 -5.77
C ILE A 18 5.26 -2.23 -5.18
N VAL A 19 4.48 -1.17 -4.90
CA VAL A 19 5.03 0.06 -4.34
C VAL A 19 5.64 -0.18 -2.96
N TYR A 20 4.97 -0.97 -2.12
CA TYR A 20 5.52 -1.37 -0.81
C TYR A 20 6.77 -2.22 -0.97
N ALA A 21 6.78 -3.20 -1.87
CA ALA A 21 7.94 -4.06 -2.11
C ALA A 21 9.16 -3.25 -2.56
N ILE A 22 9.00 -2.34 -3.52
CA ILE A 22 10.09 -1.46 -3.99
C ILE A 22 10.57 -0.57 -2.84
N SER A 23 9.66 0.07 -2.12
CA SER A 23 9.99 0.96 -1.00
C SER A 23 10.83 0.25 0.07
N VAL A 24 10.38 -0.94 0.49
CA VAL A 24 11.09 -1.79 1.47
C VAL A 24 12.45 -2.23 0.93
N LEU A 25 12.52 -2.66 -0.32
CA LEU A 25 13.78 -3.09 -0.94
C LEU A 25 14.82 -1.98 -0.96
N GLY A 26 14.44 -0.75 -1.32
CA GLY A 26 15.39 0.36 -1.30
C GLY A 26 15.93 0.65 0.09
N PHE A 27 15.12 0.60 1.14
CA PHE A 27 15.60 0.77 2.52
C PHE A 27 16.53 -0.36 2.98
N VAL A 28 16.29 -1.59 2.56
CA VAL A 28 17.18 -2.74 2.88
C VAL A 28 18.52 -2.64 2.15
N LEU A 29 18.53 -2.06 0.95
CA LEU A 29 19.75 -1.94 0.12
C LEU A 29 20.60 -0.70 0.45
N ILE A 30 19.97 0.42 0.81
CA ILE A 30 20.68 1.66 1.13
C ILE A 30 21.27 1.57 2.55
N PRO A 31 22.59 1.72 2.71
CA PRO A 31 23.22 1.69 4.02
C PRO A 31 22.79 2.91 4.86
N GLY A 32 22.42 2.63 6.10
CA GLY A 32 22.30 3.62 7.16
C GLY A 32 23.58 3.72 7.98
N GLN A 33 23.50 4.46 9.07
CA GLN A 33 24.61 4.67 10.00
C GLN A 33 24.09 4.53 11.44
N ASP A 34 24.86 3.88 12.31
CA ASP A 34 24.55 3.84 13.75
C ASP A 34 25.12 5.07 14.48
N ASN A 35 24.86 5.16 15.78
CA ASN A 35 25.31 6.28 16.62
C ASN A 35 26.84 6.40 16.76
N GLU A 36 27.58 5.33 16.45
CA GLU A 36 29.05 5.30 16.51
C GLU A 36 29.67 5.59 15.13
N GLY A 37 28.83 5.81 14.12
CA GLY A 37 29.26 6.09 12.75
C GLY A 37 29.49 4.84 11.89
N ASN A 38 29.21 3.64 12.40
CA ASN A 38 29.38 2.41 11.64
C ASN A 38 28.24 2.22 10.63
N VAL A 39 28.54 1.51 9.54
CA VAL A 39 27.53 1.18 8.53
C VAL A 39 26.50 0.22 9.14
N TRP A 40 25.25 0.64 9.13
CA TRP A 40 24.12 -0.19 9.54
C TRP A 40 23.23 -0.52 8.35
N ARG A 41 22.68 -1.74 8.32
CA ARG A 41 21.74 -2.17 7.27
C ARG A 41 20.39 -2.52 7.87
N MET A 42 19.33 -1.93 7.31
CA MET A 42 17.97 -2.31 7.69
C MET A 42 17.70 -3.77 7.35
N SER A 43 17.22 -4.51 8.33
CA SER A 43 16.51 -5.77 8.05
C SER A 43 15.20 -5.48 7.31
N PHE A 44 14.69 -6.47 6.58
CA PHE A 44 13.33 -6.42 5.99
C PHE A 44 12.25 -6.07 7.02
N PHE A 45 12.37 -6.55 8.26
CA PHE A 45 11.42 -6.25 9.32
C PHE A 45 11.36 -4.75 9.63
N HIS A 46 12.50 -4.12 9.92
CA HIS A 46 12.58 -2.68 10.19
C HIS A 46 12.12 -1.84 9.00
N ALA A 47 12.53 -2.19 7.78
CA ALA A 47 12.12 -1.49 6.57
C ALA A 47 10.59 -1.60 6.33
N PHE A 48 10.03 -2.81 6.49
CA PHE A 48 8.58 -3.01 6.35
C PHE A 48 7.79 -2.29 7.45
N TYR A 49 8.29 -2.30 8.68
CA TYR A 49 7.69 -1.58 9.80
C TYR A 49 7.66 -0.07 9.55
N PHE A 50 8.78 0.52 9.13
CA PHE A 50 8.88 1.92 8.74
C PHE A 50 7.90 2.28 7.61
N VAL A 51 7.96 1.53 6.49
CA VAL A 51 7.12 1.79 5.31
C VAL A 51 5.64 1.65 5.64
N SER A 52 5.26 0.79 6.59
CA SER A 52 3.87 0.57 6.98
C SER A 52 3.22 1.83 7.58
N PHE A 53 3.83 2.45 8.59
CA PHE A 53 3.26 3.66 9.21
C PHE A 53 3.55 4.92 8.38
N MET A 54 4.66 4.95 7.63
CA MET A 54 4.97 6.06 6.73
C MET A 54 3.97 6.11 5.57
N GLY A 55 3.74 4.96 4.92
CA GLY A 55 2.85 4.86 3.77
C GLY A 55 1.38 5.10 4.10
N SER A 56 0.96 4.79 5.34
CA SER A 56 -0.37 5.15 5.85
C SER A 56 -0.44 6.57 6.44
N THR A 57 0.57 7.40 6.17
CA THR A 57 0.66 8.80 6.60
C THR A 57 0.53 9.01 8.12
N ILE A 58 0.95 8.03 8.92
CA ILE A 58 1.01 8.15 10.39
C ILE A 58 2.30 8.90 10.78
N GLY A 59 3.42 8.55 10.14
CA GLY A 59 4.66 9.34 10.22
C GLY A 59 5.39 9.29 11.58
N PHE A 60 5.56 8.11 12.17
CA PHE A 60 6.52 7.93 13.27
C PHE A 60 7.97 8.18 12.81
N GLY A 61 8.88 8.43 13.75
CA GLY A 61 10.27 8.83 13.48
C GLY A 61 11.14 7.78 12.75
N GLU A 62 12.40 8.12 12.55
CA GLU A 62 13.43 7.29 11.90
C GLU A 62 13.89 6.19 12.88
N ILE A 63 13.67 4.91 12.55
CA ILE A 63 13.85 3.78 13.49
C ILE A 63 14.91 2.79 12.96
N PRO A 64 15.87 2.32 13.76
CA PRO A 64 16.23 2.74 15.12
C PRO A 64 17.25 3.90 15.17
N TYR A 65 17.83 4.26 14.03
CA TYR A 65 18.82 5.34 13.90
C TYR A 65 18.31 6.40 12.92
N GLU A 66 18.92 7.59 12.99
CA GLU A 66 18.67 8.65 12.02
C GLU A 66 19.02 8.19 10.61
N PHE A 67 18.21 8.62 9.65
CA PHE A 67 18.40 8.32 8.24
C PHE A 67 19.54 9.16 7.68
N THR A 68 20.43 8.49 6.96
CA THR A 68 21.42 9.18 6.11
C THR A 68 20.71 9.96 5.00
N ASP A 69 21.41 10.91 4.38
CA ASP A 69 20.83 11.70 3.27
C ASP A 69 20.31 10.82 2.12
N GLN A 70 20.98 9.68 1.87
CA GLN A 70 20.53 8.69 0.89
C GLN A 70 19.22 8.02 1.30
N GLN A 71 19.08 7.65 2.58
CA GLN A 71 17.85 7.08 3.11
C GLN A 71 16.72 8.11 3.14
N ARG A 72 17.00 9.39 3.41
CA ARG A 72 16.01 10.49 3.35
C ARG A 72 15.54 10.76 1.93
N PHE A 73 16.45 10.76 0.96
CA PHE A 73 16.08 10.88 -0.44
C PHE A 73 15.18 9.72 -0.89
N TRP A 74 15.52 8.49 -0.47
CA TRP A 74 14.67 7.33 -0.74
C TRP A 74 13.31 7.40 -0.02
N ALA A 75 13.30 7.89 1.22
CA ALA A 75 12.07 8.11 1.98
C ALA A 75 11.14 9.07 1.23
N LEU A 76 11.66 10.16 0.65
CA LEU A 76 10.87 11.08 -0.16
C LEU A 76 10.19 10.38 -1.34
N PHE A 77 10.93 9.53 -2.06
CA PHE A 77 10.37 8.73 -3.16
C PHE A 77 9.28 7.77 -2.66
N ALA A 78 9.53 7.08 -1.54
CA ALA A 78 8.59 6.16 -0.94
C ALA A 78 7.32 6.87 -0.44
N ILE A 79 7.42 8.08 0.11
CA ILE A 79 6.27 8.90 0.55
C ILE A 79 5.36 9.19 -0.64
N TYR A 80 5.89 9.78 -1.72
CA TYR A 80 5.05 10.11 -2.87
C TYR A 80 4.47 8.87 -3.55
N GLY A 81 5.28 7.81 -3.69
CA GLY A 81 4.83 6.54 -4.27
C GLY A 81 3.68 5.91 -3.48
N THR A 82 3.81 5.84 -2.15
CA THR A 82 2.80 5.24 -1.27
C THR A 82 1.52 6.07 -1.23
N VAL A 83 1.61 7.40 -1.18
CA VAL A 83 0.43 8.29 -1.24
C VAL A 83 -0.35 8.08 -2.55
N ILE A 84 0.34 8.04 -3.69
CA ILE A 84 -0.30 7.80 -4.99
C ILE A 84 -0.96 6.41 -5.04
N ALA A 85 -0.28 5.39 -4.53
CA ALA A 85 -0.81 4.02 -4.49
C ALA A 85 -2.06 3.91 -3.61
N TRP A 86 -2.08 4.57 -2.44
CA TRP A 86 -3.25 4.61 -1.56
C TRP A 86 -4.41 5.38 -2.18
N LEU A 87 -4.16 6.54 -2.80
CA LEU A 87 -5.20 7.28 -3.52
C LEU A 87 -5.81 6.45 -4.65
N TYR A 88 -4.98 5.75 -5.43
CA TYR A 88 -5.46 4.83 -6.46
C TYR A 88 -6.26 3.66 -5.87
N GLY A 89 -5.76 3.06 -4.79
CA GLY A 89 -6.40 1.93 -4.13
C GLY A 89 -7.78 2.26 -3.55
N ILE A 90 -7.86 3.34 -2.78
CA ILE A 90 -9.10 3.84 -2.19
C ILE A 90 -10.05 4.33 -3.28
N GLY A 91 -9.57 5.17 -4.21
CA GLY A 91 -10.39 5.70 -5.30
C GLY A 91 -11.00 4.59 -6.16
N THR A 92 -10.22 3.56 -6.51
CA THR A 92 -10.73 2.40 -7.25
C THR A 92 -11.75 1.61 -6.42
N THR A 93 -11.49 1.41 -5.12
CA THR A 93 -12.41 0.70 -4.24
C THR A 93 -13.76 1.42 -4.11
N LEU A 94 -13.73 2.74 -3.90
CA LEU A 94 -14.93 3.57 -3.83
C LEU A 94 -15.71 3.56 -5.15
N ASN A 95 -15.01 3.65 -6.30
CA ASN A 95 -15.64 3.56 -7.62
C ASN A 95 -16.34 2.20 -7.85
N VAL A 96 -15.70 1.10 -7.45
CA VAL A 96 -16.28 -0.25 -7.59
C VAL A 96 -17.51 -0.42 -6.68
N LEU A 97 -17.51 0.16 -5.48
CA LEU A 97 -18.65 0.13 -4.57
C LEU A 97 -19.79 1.07 -4.99
N GLY A 98 -19.46 2.19 -5.65
CA GLY A 98 -20.42 3.19 -6.14
C GLY A 98 -21.12 2.84 -7.44
N ASP A 99 -20.62 1.86 -8.21
CA ASP A 99 -21.08 1.52 -9.56
C ASP A 99 -22.58 1.09 -9.58
N PRO A 100 -23.48 1.86 -10.27
CA PRO A 100 -24.89 1.53 -10.41
C PRO A 100 -25.15 0.15 -11.05
N VAL A 101 -24.22 -0.34 -11.87
CA VAL A 101 -24.29 -1.69 -12.47
C VAL A 101 -24.08 -2.76 -11.40
N PHE A 102 -23.24 -2.50 -10.40
CA PHE A 102 -23.04 -3.37 -9.26
C PHE A 102 -24.30 -3.44 -8.38
N LYS A 103 -24.99 -2.30 -8.19
CA LYS A 103 -26.31 -2.25 -7.54
C LYS A 103 -27.36 -3.02 -8.34
N ARG A 104 -27.46 -2.82 -9.67
CA ARG A 104 -28.42 -3.54 -10.53
C ARG A 104 -28.22 -5.06 -10.51
N LEU A 105 -26.97 -5.53 -10.58
CA LEU A 105 -26.67 -6.96 -10.49
C LEU A 105 -27.01 -7.54 -9.09
N MET A 106 -26.94 -6.74 -8.02
CA MET A 106 -27.40 -7.13 -6.67
C MET A 106 -28.92 -7.23 -6.61
N THR A 107 -29.63 -6.26 -7.20
CA THR A 107 -31.08 -6.26 -7.26
C THR A 107 -31.59 -7.43 -8.12
N GLU A 108 -30.98 -7.71 -9.27
CA GLU A 108 -31.39 -8.84 -10.12
C GLU A 108 -31.12 -10.20 -9.49
N ASN A 109 -29.98 -10.42 -8.83
CA ASN A 109 -29.70 -11.69 -8.14
C ASN A 109 -30.61 -11.91 -6.93
N SER A 110 -30.99 -10.86 -6.21
CA SER A 110 -31.95 -10.95 -5.10
C SER A 110 -33.37 -11.17 -5.59
N PHE A 111 -33.75 -10.56 -6.71
CA PHE A 111 -35.05 -10.75 -7.35
C PHE A 111 -35.20 -12.17 -7.94
N ALA A 112 -34.18 -12.66 -8.66
CA ALA A 112 -34.15 -14.02 -9.17
C ALA A 112 -34.22 -15.08 -8.06
N ARG A 113 -33.59 -14.83 -6.90
CA ARG A 113 -33.75 -15.68 -5.71
C ARG A 113 -35.14 -15.61 -5.08
N ARG A 114 -35.82 -14.46 -5.17
CA ARG A 114 -37.16 -14.26 -4.63
C ARG A 114 -38.24 -14.93 -5.47
N VAL A 115 -38.07 -14.96 -6.79
CA VAL A 115 -39.01 -15.58 -7.74
C VAL A 115 -38.86 -17.11 -7.80
N LYS A 116 -37.71 -17.65 -7.34
CA LYS A 116 -37.46 -19.11 -7.27
C LYS A 116 -37.94 -19.77 -5.96
N ARG A 117 -38.56 -19.01 -5.06
CA ARG A 117 -39.20 -19.47 -3.83
C ARG A 117 -40.71 -19.39 -4.01
#